data_AF-A0A3S1CLP3-F1
#
_entry.id   AF-A0A3S1CLP3-F1
#
_cell.length_a   1.000
_cell.length_b   1.000
_cell.length_c   1.000
_cell.angle_alpha   90.00
_cell.angle_beta   90.00
_cell.angle_gamma   90.00
#
_symmetry.space_group_name_H-M   'P 1'
#
loop_
_entity.id
_entity.type
_entity.pdbx_description
1 polymer ?
#
loop_
_entity_poly.entity_id
_entity_poly.type
_entity_poly.pdbx_seq_one_letter_code
_entity_poly.pdbx_strand_id
1 'polypeptide(L)' 'MTTQKLTLEISESLFEELHRFAELTGQSVESLALQSITSSLPDFGKKVYNLDDLLSQVTADNLHGEIYSGEPVGREIF' A
#
# COMPACT_ATOMS: atom_id res chain seq x y z
N MET A 1 22.65 -0.17 15.43
CA MET A 1 21.53 -0.19 14.47
C MET A 1 22.06 -0.64 13.13
N THR A 2 21.48 -1.68 12.54
CA THR A 2 21.86 -2.16 11.21
C THR A 2 21.08 -1.36 10.16
N THR A 3 21.78 -0.53 9.38
CA THR A 3 21.19 0.18 8.24
C THR A 3 21.36 -0.65 6.98
N GLN A 4 20.30 -0.82 6.21
CA GLN A 4 20.35 -1.44 4.88
C GLN A 4 20.09 -0.38 3.82
N LYS A 5 20.85 -0.43 2.74
CA LYS A 5 20.70 0.47 1.59
C LYS A 5 19.77 -0.20 0.58
N LEU A 6 18.74 0.53 0.16
CA LEU A 6 17.82 0.14 -0.90
C LEU A 6 18.08 1.01 -2.13
N THR A 7 18.15 0.40 -3.30
CA THR A 7 18.17 1.10 -4.59
C THR A 7 16.86 0.80 -5.30
N LEU A 8 16.23 1.83 -5.86
CA LEU A 8 14.94 1.71 -6.54
C LEU A 8 15.11 2.20 -7.99
N GLU A 9 14.65 1.39 -8.93
CA GLU A 9 14.44 1.83 -10.31
C GLU A 9 12.98 2.29 -10.44
N ILE A 10 12.79 3.54 -10.84
CA ILE A 10 11.48 4.17 -11.02
C ILE A 10 11.43 4.93 -12.33
N SER A 11 10.23 5.26 -12.81
CA SER A 11 10.10 6.12 -13.98
C SER A 11 10.65 7.52 -13.71
N GLU A 12 11.20 8.13 -14.75
CA GLU A 12 11.72 9.50 -14.69
C GLU A 12 10.64 10.49 -14.22
N SER A 13 9.41 10.35 -14.73
CA SER A 13 8.27 11.17 -14.32
C SER A 13 7.99 11.14 -12.81
N LEU A 14 8.09 9.96 -12.19
CA LEU A 14 7.87 9.80 -10.76
C LEU A 14 9.02 10.43 -9.96
N PHE A 15 10.24 10.29 -10.45
CA PHE A 15 11.40 10.94 -9.85
C PHE A 15 11.28 12.47 -9.89
N GLU A 16 10.84 13.04 -11.02
CA GLU A 16 10.60 14.48 -11.15
C GLU A 16 9.51 14.98 -10.18
N GLU A 17 8.42 14.23 -10.02
CA GLU A 17 7.39 14.56 -9.03
C GLU A 17 7.96 14.58 -7.61
N LEU A 18 8.70 13.53 -7.23
CA LEU A 18 9.36 13.49 -5.92
C LEU A 18 10.33 14.66 -5.72
N HIS A 19 11.07 15.04 -6.76
CA HIS A 19 11.97 16.19 -6.71
C HIS A 19 11.21 17.50 -6.50
N ARG A 20 10.10 17.72 -7.22
CA ARG A 20 9.24 18.90 -7.01
C ARG A 20 8.70 18.96 -5.58
N PHE A 21 8.26 17.83 -5.03
CA PHE A 21 7.80 17.77 -3.65
C PHE A 21 8.92 18.01 -2.64
N ALA A 22 10.14 17.54 -2.92
CA ALA A 22 11.32 17.79 -2.08
C ALA A 22 11.61 19.30 -1.98
N GLU A 23 11.58 20.01 -3.12
CA GLU A 23 11.76 21.47 -3.16
C GLU A 23 10.68 22.22 -2.37
N LEU A 24 9.41 21.80 -2.51
CA LEU A 24 8.28 22.46 -1.83
C LEU A 24 8.27 22.22 -0.31
N THR A 25 8.69 21.05 0.14
CA THR A 25 8.63 20.64 1.55
C THR A 25 9.95 20.88 2.29
N GLY A 26 11.03 21.15 1.58
CA GLY A 26 12.39 21.23 2.13
C GLY A 26 12.93 19.87 2.61
N GLN A 27 12.28 18.77 2.22
CA GLN A 27 12.72 17.41 2.54
C GLN A 27 13.61 16.84 1.44
N SER A 28 14.37 15.79 1.75
CA SER A 28 15.11 15.07 0.70
C SER A 28 14.18 14.12 -0.07
N VAL A 29 14.53 13.84 -1.33
CA VAL A 29 13.81 12.86 -2.17
C VAL A 29 13.78 11.48 -1.49
N GLU A 30 14.87 11.07 -0.85
CA GLU A 30 14.94 9.80 -0.12
C GLU A 30 13.97 9.76 1.06
N SER A 31 13.82 10.88 1.77
CA SER A 31 12.89 10.97 2.92
C SER A 31 11.44 10.83 2.45
N LEU A 32 11.08 11.49 1.35
CA LEU A 32 9.76 11.39 0.74
C LEU A 32 9.48 9.98 0.19
N ALA A 33 10.47 9.37 -0.47
CA ALA A 33 10.36 8.00 -0.96
C ALA A 33 10.17 7.01 0.20
N LEU A 34 10.95 7.17 1.27
CA LEU A 34 10.84 6.33 2.46
C LEU A 34 9.47 6.51 3.15
N GLN A 35 8.97 7.74 3.26
CA GLN A 35 7.63 8.00 3.81
C GLN A 35 6.52 7.36 2.97
N SER A 36 6.63 7.44 1.64
CA SER A 36 5.66 6.81 0.73
C SER A 36 5.65 5.28 0.88
N ILE A 37 6.83 4.66 1.01
CA ILE A 37 6.93 3.22 1.27
C ILE A 37 6.39 2.90 2.66
N THR A 38 6.80 3.63 3.69
CA THR A 38 6.43 3.34 5.09
C THR A 38 4.94 3.55 5.35
N SER A 39 4.32 4.55 4.71
CA SER A 39 2.88 4.80 4.83
C SER A 39 2.03 3.73 4.13
N SER A 40 2.55 3.07 3.08
CA SER A 40 1.84 2.00 2.37
C SER A 40 2.04 0.61 3.00
N LEU A 41 3.15 0.37 3.71
CA LEU A 41 3.43 -0.91 4.37
C LEU A 41 2.31 -1.43 5.28
N PRO A 42 1.69 -0.62 6.17
CA PRO A 42 0.58 -1.07 7.01
C PRO A 42 -0.61 -1.60 6.19
N ASP A 43 -0.91 -0.97 5.06
CA ASP A 43 -2.05 -1.35 4.22
C ASP A 43 -1.76 -2.62 3.42
N PHE A 44 -0.50 -2.86 3.03
CA PHE A 44 -0.09 -4.17 2.51
C PHE A 44 -0.27 -5.28 3.55
N GLY A 45 0.12 -5.02 4.80
CA GLY A 45 -0.09 -5.96 5.91
C GLY A 45 -1.57 -6.28 6.09
N LYS A 46 -2.43 -5.25 6.20
CA LYS A 46 -3.89 -5.43 6.33
C LYS A 46 -4.48 -6.24 5.17
N LYS A 47 -4.07 -5.99 3.91
CA LYS A 47 -4.58 -6.74 2.75
C LYS A 47 -4.25 -8.23 2.83
N VAL A 48 -3.06 -8.57 3.29
CA VAL A 48 -2.64 -9.98 3.47
C VAL A 48 -3.42 -10.62 4.62
N TYR A 49 -3.49 -9.95 5.79
CA TYR A 49 -4.23 -10.47 6.94
C TYR A 49 -5.73 -10.60 6.67
N ASN A 50 -6.34 -9.63 5.98
CA ASN A 50 -7.77 -9.69 5.65
C ASN A 50 -8.07 -10.85 4.70
N LEU A 51 -7.18 -11.15 3.75
CA LEU A 51 -7.38 -12.27 2.83
C LEU A 51 -7.27 -13.61 3.56
N ASP A 52 -6.27 -13.78 4.42
CA ASP A 52 -6.13 -15.00 5.22
C ASP A 52 -7.31 -15.19 6.19
N ASP A 53 -7.78 -14.11 6.81
CA ASP A 53 -8.93 -14.14 7.71
C ASP A 53 -10.23 -14.49 6.95
N LEU A 54 -10.46 -13.90 5.77
CA LEU A 54 -11.57 -14.24 4.87
C LEU A 54 -11.52 -15.71 4.44
N LEU A 55 -10.34 -16.23 4.08
CA LEU A 55 -10.16 -17.63 3.68
C LEU A 55 -10.35 -18.59 4.85
N SER A 56 -9.97 -18.20 6.06
CA SER A 56 -10.17 -19.02 7.27
C SER A 56 -11.64 -19.20 7.66
N GLN A 57 -12.51 -18.28 7.22
CA GLN A 57 -13.96 -18.33 7.44
C GLN A 57 -14.68 -19.21 6.40
N VAL A 58 -13.97 -19.70 5.37
CA VAL A 58 -14.51 -20.64 4.39
C VAL A 58 -14.49 -22.06 4.95
N THR A 59 -15.66 -22.65 5.01
CA THR A 59 -15.95 -24.02 5.44
C THR A 59 -16.62 -24.79 4.30
N ALA A 60 -16.66 -26.13 4.37
CA ALA A 60 -17.29 -26.94 3.32
C ALA A 60 -18.77 -26.59 3.09
N ASP A 61 -19.44 -26.06 4.13
CA ASP A 61 -20.86 -25.74 4.13
C ASP A 61 -21.18 -24.37 3.51
N ASN A 62 -20.21 -23.45 3.42
CA ASN A 62 -20.38 -22.11 2.85
C ASN A 62 -19.55 -21.87 1.56
N LEU A 63 -18.95 -22.94 1.01
CA LEU A 63 -18.13 -22.90 -0.21
C LEU A 63 -18.86 -22.33 -1.45
N HIS A 64 -20.19 -22.41 -1.47
CA HIS A 64 -21.05 -21.86 -2.53
C HIS A 64 -21.83 -20.59 -2.11
N GLY A 65 -21.57 -20.06 -0.91
CA GLY A 65 -22.22 -18.86 -0.38
C GLY A 65 -21.46 -17.58 -0.72
N GLU A 66 -22.15 -16.44 -0.66
CA GLU A 66 -21.51 -15.13 -0.80
C GLU A 66 -20.65 -14.83 0.44
N ILE A 67 -19.35 -14.59 0.24
CA ILE A 67 -18.44 -14.16 1.30
C ILE A 67 -18.42 -12.63 1.29
N TYR A 68 -18.92 -12.02 2.37
CA TYR A 68 -18.96 -10.58 2.50
C TYR A 68 -17.58 -10.04 2.86
N SER A 69 -16.96 -9.25 1.96
CA SER A 69 -15.63 -8.67 2.16
C SER A 69 -15.59 -7.40 3.01
N GLY A 70 -16.74 -6.93 3.52
CA GLY A 70 -16.81 -5.78 4.42
C GLY A 70 -16.66 -4.40 3.77
N GLU A 71 -16.10 -4.31 2.56
CA GLU A 71 -15.86 -3.02 1.89
C GLU A 71 -16.83 -2.78 0.72
N PRO A 72 -17.47 -1.59 0.64
CA PRO A 72 -18.26 -1.21 -0.52
C PRO A 72 -17.33 -0.93 -1.72
N VAL A 73 -17.43 -1.78 -2.75
CA VAL A 73 -16.71 -1.61 -4.02
C VAL A 73 -17.46 -0.61 -4.88
N GLY A 74 -17.27 0.69 -4.61
CA GLY A 74 -17.90 1.75 -5.40
C GLY A 74 -18.05 3.05 -4.62
N ARG A 75 -17.01 3.89 -4.65
CA ARG A 75 -17.23 5.33 -4.48
C ARG A 75 -17.48 5.90 -5.87
N GLU A 76 -18.75 6.17 -6.19
CA GLU A 76 -19.07 7.07 -7.29
C GLU A 76 -18.41 8.42 -6.99
N ILE A 77 -17.50 8.82 -7.85
CA ILE A 77 -16.81 10.10 -7.80
C ILE A 77 -17.78 11.12 -8.40
N PHE A 78 -18.45 11.89 -7.55
CA PHE A 78 -19.19 13.09 -7.94
C PHE A 78 -18.33 14.33 -7.73
#